data_AF-A0A7J8RYB8-F1
#
_entry.id   AF-A0A7J8RYB8-F1
#
_cell.length_a   1.000
_cell.length_b   1.000
_cell.length_c   1.000
_cell.angle_alpha   90.00
_cell.angle_beta   90.00
_cell.angle_gamma   90.00
#
_symmetry.space_group_name_H-M   'P 1'
#
loop_
_entity.id
_entity.type
_entity.pdbx_description
1 polymer ?
#
loop_
_entity_poly.entity_id
_entity_poly.type
_entity_poly.pdbx_seq_one_letter_code
_entity_poly.pdbx_strand_id
1 'polypeptide(L)'
;RFTLESLPHFKRLYVCFGALKRRWKEGCRPILDLDGCFLKGPFKGLLLAVVGKDGNNQMYPVAWAKDLEIAINDILPRVEHRNYARHVLSNWFGRKKANTFEFAFWKVMKSTTEREWKQNKEDLYKLDEGVAKDLFSKISKAWTKA
;
A
#
# COMPACT_ATOMS: atom_id res chain seq x y z
N ARG A 1 -16.70 16.27 -23.92
CA ARG A 1 -17.57 15.74 -25.00
C ARG A 1 -16.89 14.49 -25.55
N PHE A 2 -17.59 13.36 -25.64
CA PHE A 2 -17.07 12.13 -26.27
C PHE A 2 -17.47 12.15 -27.75
N THR A 3 -16.53 11.95 -28.67
CA THR A 3 -16.78 11.82 -30.11
C THR A 3 -16.89 10.33 -30.46
N LEU A 4 -17.59 9.99 -31.54
CA LEU A 4 -17.75 8.60 -32.02
C LEU A 4 -16.40 7.90 -32.30
N GLU A 5 -15.34 8.67 -32.53
CA GLU A 5 -13.97 8.20 -32.77
C GLU A 5 -13.10 8.08 -31.50
N SER A 6 -13.61 8.48 -30.32
CA SER A 6 -12.84 8.37 -29.08
C SER A 6 -12.77 6.93 -28.60
N LEU A 7 -11.56 6.43 -28.32
CA LEU A 7 -11.35 5.10 -27.75
C LEU A 7 -12.19 4.95 -26.45
N PRO A 8 -12.80 3.78 -26.22
CA PRO A 8 -13.61 3.53 -25.02
C PRO A 8 -12.85 3.90 -23.75
N HIS A 9 -13.33 4.92 -23.04
CA HIS A 9 -12.68 5.41 -21.82
C HIS A 9 -13.44 4.96 -20.57
N PHE A 10 -12.87 4.01 -19.84
CA PHE A 10 -13.42 3.56 -18.57
C PHE A 10 -13.13 4.56 -17.45
N LYS A 11 -14.15 5.33 -17.08
CA LYS A 11 -14.01 6.43 -16.12
C LYS A 11 -13.84 5.94 -14.68
N ARG A 12 -14.85 5.25 -14.16
CA ARG A 12 -14.98 4.93 -12.73
C ARG A 12 -15.64 3.56 -12.57
N LEU A 13 -15.21 2.84 -11.53
CA LEU A 13 -15.85 1.64 -11.03
C LEU A 13 -15.97 1.79 -9.51
N TYR A 14 -17.10 1.38 -8.96
CA TYR A 14 -17.25 1.15 -7.54
C TYR A 14 -18.15 -0.05 -7.34
N VAL A 15 -17.60 -1.11 -6.75
CA VAL A 15 -18.33 -2.32 -6.37
C VAL A 15 -18.15 -2.49 -4.87
N CYS A 16 -19.24 -2.60 -4.13
CA CYS A 16 -19.17 -2.84 -2.69
C CYS A 16 -20.36 -3.68 -2.24
N PHE A 17 -20.09 -4.72 -1.46
CA PHE A 17 -21.13 -5.54 -0.86
C PHE A 17 -21.63 -4.87 0.41
N GLY A 18 -22.89 -4.42 0.40
CA GLY A 18 -23.49 -3.70 1.53
C GLY A 18 -23.40 -4.46 2.85
N ALA A 19 -23.53 -5.79 2.82
CA ALA A 19 -23.35 -6.64 4.00
C ALA A 19 -21.91 -6.58 4.56
N LEU A 20 -20.88 -6.60 3.71
CA LEU A 20 -19.48 -6.56 4.13
C LEU A 20 -19.10 -5.18 4.65
N LYS A 21 -19.61 -4.12 4.02
CA LYS A 21 -19.47 -2.74 4.51
C LYS A 21 -20.09 -2.56 5.90
N ARG A 22 -21.29 -3.10 6.13
CA ARG A 22 -21.97 -3.04 7.44
C ARG A 22 -21.20 -3.82 8.49
N ARG A 23 -20.85 -5.07 8.20
CA ARG A 23 -20.04 -5.91 9.09
C ARG A 23 -18.74 -5.21 9.50
N TRP A 24 -18.06 -4.54 8.56
CA TRP A 24 -16.85 -3.80 8.88
C TRP A 24 -17.09 -2.72 9.94
N LYS A 25 -18.17 -1.95 9.78
CA LYS A 25 -18.56 -0.87 10.70
C LYS A 25 -19.04 -1.37 12.07
N GLU A 26 -19.69 -2.53 12.11
CA GLU A 26 -20.41 -3.01 13.29
C GLU A 26 -19.51 -3.79 14.27
N GLY A 27 -18.46 -4.46 13.80
CA GLY A 27 -17.66 -5.29 14.70
C GLY A 27 -16.34 -5.85 14.17
N CYS A 28 -15.86 -5.40 13.00
CA CYS A 28 -14.53 -5.78 12.54
C CYS A 28 -13.44 -4.85 13.07
N ARG A 29 -12.18 -5.21 12.79
CA ARG A 29 -11.05 -4.34 13.11
C ARG A 29 -11.12 -3.09 12.23
N PRO A 30 -10.83 -1.89 12.78
CA PRO A 30 -10.88 -0.63 12.04
C PRO A 30 -9.64 -0.45 11.14
N ILE A 31 -9.33 -1.48 10.35
CA ILE A 31 -8.20 -1.53 9.42
C ILE A 31 -8.76 -1.93 8.06
N LEU A 32 -8.35 -1.19 7.03
CA LEU A 32 -8.63 -1.50 5.64
C LEU A 32 -7.29 -1.57 4.91
N ASP A 33 -7.00 -2.75 4.37
CA ASP A 33 -5.85 -2.99 3.50
C ASP A 33 -6.26 -2.66 2.06
N LEU A 34 -5.35 -2.03 1.31
CA LEU A 34 -5.55 -1.71 -0.10
C LEU A 34 -4.52 -2.46 -0.93
N ASP A 35 -4.98 -3.18 -1.94
CA ASP A 35 -4.11 -3.79 -2.96
C ASP A 35 -4.63 -3.44 -4.35
N GLY A 36 -3.74 -3.35 -5.33
CA GLY A 36 -4.06 -2.79 -6.64
C GLY A 36 -3.45 -3.55 -7.79
N CYS A 37 -4.19 -3.61 -8.90
CA CYS A 37 -3.66 -4.09 -10.17
C CYS A 37 -3.88 -3.06 -11.28
N PHE A 38 -2.90 -2.96 -12.18
CA PHE A 38 -3.01 -2.14 -13.37
C PHE A 38 -3.89 -2.85 -14.40
N LEU A 39 -4.95 -2.16 -14.84
CA LEU A 39 -5.83 -2.64 -15.88
C LEU A 39 -5.12 -2.59 -17.25
N LYS A 40 -5.27 -3.67 -18.03
CA LYS A 40 -4.70 -3.80 -19.39
C LYS A 40 -5.73 -3.44 -20.47
N GLY A 41 -5.24 -3.15 -21.67
CA GLY A 41 -6.08 -2.85 -22.83
C GLY A 41 -6.55 -1.39 -22.89
N PRO A 42 -7.71 -1.10 -23.51
CA PRO A 42 -8.18 0.28 -23.69
C PRO A 42 -8.57 0.95 -22.36
N PHE A 43 -8.85 0.16 -21.34
CA PHE A 43 -9.30 0.61 -20.02
C PHE A 43 -8.13 0.73 -19.06
N LYS A 44 -7.23 1.69 -19.30
CA LYS A 44 -6.07 1.96 -18.44
C LYS A 44 -6.49 2.44 -17.04
N GLY A 45 -5.63 2.27 -16.05
CA GLY A 45 -5.80 2.79 -14.69
C GLY A 45 -5.45 1.77 -13.62
N LEU A 46 -5.59 2.17 -12.35
CA LEU A 46 -5.38 1.33 -11.19
C LEU A 46 -6.72 0.89 -10.61
N LEU A 47 -6.99 -0.41 -10.63
CA LEU A 47 -8.11 -1.00 -9.90
C LEU A 47 -7.63 -1.41 -8.51
N LEU A 48 -8.18 -0.75 -7.49
CA LEU A 48 -7.88 -1.03 -6.08
C LEU A 48 -8.96 -1.94 -5.50
N ALA A 49 -8.53 -2.95 -4.75
CA ALA A 49 -9.34 -3.78 -3.87
C ALA A 49 -9.14 -3.30 -2.42
N VAL A 50 -10.25 -3.11 -1.73
CA VAL A 50 -10.29 -2.82 -0.30
C VAL A 50 -10.55 -4.13 0.42
N VAL A 51 -9.67 -4.49 1.34
CA VAL A 51 -9.74 -5.72 2.14
C VAL A 51 -9.85 -5.33 3.62
N GLY A 52 -10.87 -5.86 4.29
CA GLY A 52 -11.05 -5.69 5.73
C GLY A 52 -10.48 -6.88 6.51
N LYS A 53 -10.24 -6.67 7.81
CA LYS A 53 -9.92 -7.75 8.75
C LYS A 53 -10.99 -7.88 9.81
N ASP A 54 -11.48 -9.10 10.03
CA ASP A 54 -12.47 -9.37 11.07
C ASP A 54 -11.83 -9.56 12.46
N GLY A 55 -12.67 -9.83 13.47
CA GLY A 55 -12.21 -10.09 14.84
C GLY A 55 -11.25 -11.27 14.94
N ASN A 56 -11.43 -12.28 14.08
CA ASN A 56 -10.64 -13.51 13.98
C ASN A 56 -9.39 -13.35 13.11
N ASN A 57 -9.05 -12.11 12.71
CA ASN A 57 -7.90 -11.79 11.87
C ASN A 57 -7.99 -12.43 10.47
N GLN A 58 -9.18 -12.77 10.01
CA GLN A 58 -9.44 -13.22 8.65
C GLN A 58 -9.64 -12.02 7.72
N MET A 59 -9.11 -12.14 6.51
CA MET A 59 -9.23 -11.12 5.47
C MET A 59 -10.48 -11.36 4.63
N TYR A 60 -11.20 -10.29 4.31
CA TYR A 60 -12.36 -10.36 3.41
C TYR A 60 -12.43 -9.11 2.51
N PRO A 61 -12.86 -9.26 1.25
CA PRO A 61 -13.00 -8.11 0.36
C PRO A 61 -14.17 -7.23 0.81
N VAL A 62 -14.00 -5.91 0.80
CA VAL A 62 -15.04 -4.94 1.15
C VAL A 62 -15.56 -4.24 -0.10
N ALA A 63 -14.66 -3.77 -0.95
CA ALA A 63 -14.98 -3.02 -2.15
C ALA A 63 -13.88 -3.11 -3.21
N TRP A 64 -14.23 -2.77 -4.45
CA TRP A 64 -13.28 -2.50 -5.53
C TRP A 64 -13.60 -1.16 -6.16
N ALA A 65 -12.57 -0.39 -6.47
CA ALA A 65 -12.74 0.90 -7.09
C ALA A 65 -11.56 1.30 -7.98
N LYS A 66 -11.87 1.98 -9.08
CA LYS A 66 -10.85 2.59 -9.93
C LYS A 66 -10.50 3.97 -9.38
N ASP A 67 -9.20 4.27 -9.29
CA ASP A 67 -8.66 5.55 -8.81
C ASP A 67 -9.06 5.90 -7.36
N LEU A 68 -9.19 4.87 -6.49
CA LEU A 68 -9.62 5.04 -5.10
C LEU A 68 -8.65 5.89 -4.25
N GLU A 69 -7.37 5.90 -4.58
CA GLU A 69 -6.35 6.68 -3.87
C GLU A 69 -6.69 8.17 -3.80
N ILE A 70 -7.16 8.74 -4.92
CA ILE A 70 -7.59 10.15 -4.99
C ILE A 70 -8.77 10.39 -4.03
N ALA A 71 -9.75 9.50 -4.03
CA ALA A 71 -10.93 9.63 -3.19
C ALA A 71 -10.59 9.49 -1.69
N ILE A 72 -9.63 8.64 -1.31
CA ILE A 72 -9.25 8.50 0.10
C ILE A 72 -8.54 9.77 0.59
N ASN A 73 -7.63 10.32 -0.21
CA ASN A 73 -6.92 11.56 0.15
C ASN A 73 -7.89 12.75 0.30
N ASP A 74 -8.91 12.83 -0.57
CA ASP A 74 -9.91 13.91 -0.51
C ASP A 74 -10.88 13.75 0.67
N ILE A 75 -11.34 12.51 0.94
CA ILE A 75 -12.40 12.25 1.93
C ILE A 75 -11.81 12.11 3.35
N LEU A 76 -10.63 11.52 3.47
CA LEU A 76 -9.99 11.18 4.74
C LEU A 76 -8.55 11.72 4.78
N PRO A 77 -8.32 13.03 4.66
CA PRO A 77 -6.96 13.60 4.60
C PRO A 77 -6.15 13.38 5.88
N ARG A 78 -6.80 12.98 6.98
CA ARG A 78 -6.18 12.71 8.28
C ARG A 78 -5.99 11.21 8.57
N VAL A 79 -6.40 10.32 7.67
CA VAL A 79 -6.21 8.89 7.91
C VAL A 79 -4.73 8.55 7.84
N GLU A 80 -4.29 7.69 8.76
CA GLU A 80 -2.92 7.21 8.70
C GLU A 80 -2.77 6.25 7.52
N HIS A 81 -1.91 6.61 6.57
CA HIS A 81 -1.55 5.76 5.44
C HIS A 81 -0.25 5.03 5.74
N ARG A 82 -0.26 3.71 5.64
CA ARG A 82 0.92 2.88 5.83
C ARG A 82 1.22 2.09 4.56
N ASN A 83 2.48 2.12 4.14
CA ASN A 83 2.94 1.25 3.06
C ASN A 83 3.13 -0.17 3.61
N TYR A 84 2.60 -1.16 2.91
CA TYR A 84 2.83 -2.55 3.29
C TYR A 84 4.29 -2.93 3.04
N ALA A 85 5.01 -3.33 4.09
CA ALA A 85 6.46 -3.58 4.01
C ALA A 85 6.84 -4.58 2.91
N ARG A 86 6.02 -5.61 2.66
CA ARG A 86 6.30 -6.55 1.55
C ARG A 86 6.21 -5.89 0.18
N HIS A 87 5.22 -5.02 -0.05
CA HIS A 87 5.11 -4.30 -1.32
C HIS A 87 6.29 -3.34 -1.49
N VAL A 88 6.70 -2.65 -0.42
CA VAL A 88 7.92 -1.83 -0.44
C VAL A 88 9.13 -2.68 -0.82
N LEU A 89 9.36 -3.82 -0.16
CA LEU A 89 10.50 -4.69 -0.46
C LEU A 89 10.48 -5.20 -1.91
N SER A 90 9.33 -5.71 -2.38
CA SER A 90 9.17 -6.22 -3.75
C SER A 90 9.42 -5.14 -4.81
N ASN A 91 9.00 -3.89 -4.55
CA ASN A 91 9.16 -2.79 -5.49
C ASN A 91 10.53 -2.09 -5.37
N TRP A 92 11.13 -2.07 -4.19
CA TRP A 92 12.39 -1.41 -3.89
C TRP A 92 13.59 -2.13 -4.50
N PHE A 93 13.66 -3.45 -4.33
CA PHE A 93 14.80 -4.26 -4.79
C PHE A 93 14.61 -4.90 -6.17
N GLY A 94 13.41 -4.81 -6.73
CA GLY A 94 13.05 -5.50 -7.96
C GLY A 94 13.41 -6.99 -7.91
N ARG A 95 14.02 -7.50 -9.00
CA ARG A 95 14.42 -8.92 -9.12
C ARG A 95 15.84 -9.22 -8.61
N LYS A 96 16.64 -8.22 -8.25
CA LYS A 96 18.05 -8.41 -7.86
C LYS A 96 18.16 -8.55 -6.34
N LYS A 97 17.77 -9.70 -5.80
CA LYS A 97 17.80 -9.95 -4.35
C LYS A 97 19.21 -10.34 -3.90
N ALA A 98 19.88 -9.47 -3.15
CA ALA A 98 20.92 -9.92 -2.23
C ALA A 98 20.29 -10.03 -0.84
N ASN A 99 20.43 -11.21 -0.21
CA ASN A 99 19.81 -11.52 1.08
C ASN A 99 20.19 -10.51 2.18
N THR A 100 21.36 -9.90 2.08
CA THR A 100 21.85 -8.88 3.02
C THR A 100 20.95 -7.66 3.09
N PHE A 101 20.49 -7.14 1.94
CA PHE A 101 19.63 -5.96 1.90
C PHE A 101 18.19 -6.28 2.31
N GLU A 102 17.70 -7.48 1.99
CA GLU A 102 16.40 -7.95 2.50
C GLU A 102 16.43 -8.07 4.03
N PHE A 103 17.50 -8.63 4.61
CA PHE A 103 17.68 -8.69 6.05
C PHE A 103 17.75 -7.30 6.67
N ALA A 104 18.58 -6.40 6.13
CA ALA A 104 18.70 -5.03 6.60
C ALA A 104 17.37 -4.27 6.54
N PHE A 105 16.61 -4.44 5.45
CA PHE A 105 15.27 -3.89 5.29
C PHE A 105 14.33 -4.35 6.40
N TRP A 106 14.26 -5.67 6.65
CA TRP A 106 13.39 -6.19 7.69
C TRP A 106 13.84 -5.76 9.08
N LYS A 107 15.14 -5.60 9.32
CA LYS A 107 15.68 -5.04 10.57
C LYS A 107 15.19 -3.61 10.79
N VAL A 108 15.24 -2.75 9.76
CA VAL A 108 14.69 -1.40 9.81
C VAL A 108 13.18 -1.43 10.09
N MET A 109 12.40 -2.19 9.31
CA MET A 109 10.93 -2.21 9.41
C MET A 109 10.40 -2.83 10.72
N LYS A 110 11.14 -3.74 11.33
CA LYS A 110 10.75 -4.39 12.60
C LYS A 110 11.23 -3.63 13.84
N SER A 111 11.91 -2.49 13.67
CA SER A 111 12.43 -1.70 14.79
C SER A 111 11.30 -1.28 15.73
N THR A 112 11.47 -1.58 17.02
CA THR A 112 10.45 -1.34 18.05
C THR A 112 10.58 0.03 18.71
N THR A 113 11.75 0.65 18.58
CA THR A 113 12.06 1.97 19.14
C THR A 113 12.66 2.89 18.09
N GLU A 114 12.52 4.20 18.29
CA GLU A 114 13.13 5.21 17.41
C GLU A 114 14.67 5.10 17.40
N ARG A 115 15.28 4.77 18.55
CA ARG A 115 16.72 4.55 18.67
C ARG A 115 17.18 3.38 17.81
N GLU A 116 16.49 2.25 17.90
CA GLU A 116 16.76 1.06 17.09
C GLU A 116 16.58 1.36 15.60
N TRP A 117 15.52 2.08 15.24
CA TRP A 117 15.28 2.49 13.85
C TRP A 117 16.40 3.38 13.30
N LYS A 118 16.86 4.38 14.07
CA LYS A 118 17.98 5.25 13.68
C LYS A 118 19.26 4.43 13.46
N GLN A 119 19.56 3.51 14.36
CA GLN A 119 20.73 2.63 14.23
C GLN A 119 20.63 1.74 12.99
N ASN A 120 19.51 1.05 12.80
CA ASN A 120 19.30 0.15 11.66
C ASN A 120 19.30 0.91 10.33
N LYS A 121 18.78 2.15 10.33
CA LYS A 121 18.86 3.07 9.21
C LYS A 121 20.31 3.39 8.87
N GLU A 122 21.11 3.81 9.86
CA GLU A 122 22.54 4.09 9.66
C GLU A 122 23.32 2.86 9.19
N ASP A 123 23.02 1.68 9.72
CA ASP A 123 23.63 0.41 9.29
C ASP A 123 23.36 0.16 7.79
N LEU A 124 22.15 0.46 7.30
CA LEU A 124 21.82 0.36 5.87
C LEU A 124 22.57 1.39 5.02
N TYR A 125 22.73 2.62 5.50
CA TYR A 125 23.55 3.64 4.82
C TYR A 125 25.03 3.24 4.72
N LYS A 126 25.56 2.54 5.72
CA LYS A 126 26.94 2.01 5.72
C LYS A 126 27.11 0.85 4.74
N LEU A 127 26.05 0.06 4.51
CA LEU A 127 26.07 -1.04 3.53
C LEU A 127 26.12 -0.51 2.10
N ASP A 128 25.19 0.39 1.76
CA ASP A 128 25.16 1.07 0.46
C ASP A 128 24.32 2.34 0.56
N GLU A 129 24.96 3.49 0.38
CA GLU A 129 24.32 4.80 0.50
C GLU A 129 23.25 5.03 -0.58
N GLY A 130 23.49 4.58 -1.82
CA GLY A 130 22.56 4.76 -2.93
C GLY A 130 21.28 3.96 -2.73
N VAL A 131 21.43 2.71 -2.33
CA VAL A 131 20.34 1.80 -1.97
C VAL A 131 19.53 2.34 -0.79
N ALA A 132 20.19 2.83 0.25
CA ALA A 132 19.53 3.43 1.41
C ALA A 132 18.73 4.69 1.00
N LYS A 133 19.33 5.61 0.26
CA LYS A 133 18.65 6.83 -0.24
C LYS A 133 17.40 6.48 -1.04
N ASP A 134 17.50 5.50 -1.94
CA ASP A 134 16.36 5.04 -2.74
C ASP A 134 15.23 4.48 -1.86
N LEU A 135 15.52 3.69 -0.82
CA LEU A 135 14.50 3.19 0.11
C LEU A 135 13.79 4.33 0.83
N PHE A 136 14.58 5.20 1.46
CA PHE A 136 14.07 6.26 2.33
C PHE A 136 13.37 7.37 1.55
N SER A 137 13.57 7.45 0.23
CA SER A 137 12.74 8.29 -0.65
C SER A 137 11.34 7.73 -0.90
N LYS A 138 11.16 6.40 -0.81
CA LYS A 138 9.91 5.67 -1.14
C LYS A 138 9.05 5.37 0.08
N ILE A 139 9.64 5.24 1.26
CA ILE A 139 8.88 5.06 2.50
C ILE A 139 8.47 6.41 3.07
N SER A 140 7.20 6.54 3.46
CA SER A 140 6.69 7.78 4.03
C SER A 140 7.42 8.16 5.32
N LYS A 141 7.39 9.44 5.70
CA LYS A 141 8.05 10.00 6.89
C LYS A 141 7.63 9.33 8.22
N ALA A 142 6.55 8.56 8.26
CA ALA A 142 6.04 7.95 9.47
C ALA A 142 6.59 6.53 9.67
N TRP A 143 7.15 6.32 10.86
CA TRP A 143 7.48 5.04 11.46
C TRP A 143 6.27 4.10 11.40
N THR A 144 6.36 3.00 10.68
CA THR A 144 5.30 2.00 10.64
C THR A 144 5.82 0.66 11.12
N LYS A 145 5.44 0.31 12.35
CA LYS A 145 5.35 -1.07 12.80
C LYS A 145 4.41 -1.81 11.83
N ALA A 146 4.91 -2.87 11.20
CA ALA A 146 4.11 -3.81 10.43
C ALA A 146 3.03 -4.48 11.29
#